data_AF-A0A496VHA2-F1
#
_entry.id   AF-A0A496VHA2-F1
#
_cell.length_a   1.000
_cell.length_b   1.000
_cell.length_c   1.000
_cell.angle_alpha   90.00
_cell.angle_beta   90.00
_cell.angle_gamma   90.00
#
_symmetry.space_group_name_H-M   'P 1'
#
loop_
_entity.id
_entity.type
_entity.pdbx_description
1 polymer ?
#
loop_
_entity_poly.entity_id
_entity_poly.type
_entity_poly.pdbx_seq_one_letter_code
_entity_poly.pdbx_strand_id
1 'polypeptide(L)'
;MYPKEHHLVETQNHQRGIFLDITIYQKMLEVLEAVKSIGAHEKVAQEMESPLDLEDLLERTAIEKESMTLTYQDKLFLAVVPIEEVDLIEQLEDCIDTKAVQKAQSEAKEKGTISSEQLHSQLAW
;
A
#
# COMPACT_ATOMS: atom_id res chain seq x y z
N MET A 1 -17.89 30.73 19.03
CA MET A 1 -16.90 30.19 18.08
C MET A 1 -16.77 28.71 18.41
N TYR A 2 -17.55 27.87 17.72
CA TYR A 2 -17.58 26.43 17.98
C TYR A 2 -16.53 25.74 17.10
N PRO A 3 -15.84 24.70 17.59
CA PRO A 3 -14.92 23.93 16.76
C PRO A 3 -15.73 23.10 15.77
N LYS A 4 -15.25 23.02 14.53
CA LYS A 4 -15.82 22.18 13.47
C LYS A 4 -15.54 20.72 13.83
N GLU A 5 -16.57 19.98 14.18
CA GLU A 5 -16.51 18.53 14.28
C GLU A 5 -16.30 17.97 12.87
N HIS A 6 -15.20 17.24 12.69
CA HIS A 6 -15.00 16.44 11.50
C HIS A 6 -15.98 15.27 11.56
N HIS A 7 -17.03 15.32 10.74
CA HIS A 7 -17.92 14.19 10.55
C HIS A 7 -17.14 13.04 9.89
N LEU A 8 -16.67 12.11 10.73
CA LEU A 8 -16.35 10.77 10.29
C LEU A 8 -17.67 10.15 9.85
N VAL A 9 -17.80 9.88 8.55
CA VAL A 9 -18.91 9.08 8.03
C VAL A 9 -18.58 7.63 8.36
N GLU A 10 -19.08 7.14 9.49
CA GLU A 10 -19.11 5.71 9.79
C GLU A 10 -20.10 5.03 8.84
N THR A 11 -19.63 4.59 7.67
CA THR A 11 -20.30 3.50 6.98
C THR A 11 -19.96 2.22 7.73
N GLN A 12 -20.96 1.60 8.37
CA GLN A 12 -20.82 0.32 9.04
C GLN A 12 -20.40 -0.76 8.05
N ASN A 13 -19.09 -0.94 7.85
CA ASN A 13 -18.54 -2.09 7.19
C ASN A 13 -17.41 -2.60 8.09
N HIS A 14 -17.62 -3.76 8.70
CA HIS A 14 -16.69 -4.38 9.65
C HIS A 14 -15.42 -4.96 8.97
N GLN A 15 -15.04 -4.44 7.80
CA GLN A 15 -13.83 -4.83 7.11
C GLN A 15 -12.71 -3.86 7.50
N ARG A 16 -11.60 -4.46 7.91
CA ARG A 16 -10.41 -3.84 8.48
C ARG A 16 -9.60 -3.13 7.39
N GLY A 17 -10.22 -2.20 6.67
CA GLY A 17 -9.53 -1.30 5.76
C GLY A 17 -8.90 -0.16 6.55
N ILE A 18 -7.64 0.15 6.28
CA ILE A 18 -7.09 1.45 6.65
C ILE A 18 -7.89 2.49 5.84
N PHE A 19 -8.77 3.23 6.51
CA PHE A 19 -9.51 4.31 5.88
C PHE A 19 -8.49 5.31 5.35
N LEU A 20 -8.46 5.49 4.03
CA LEU A 20 -7.79 6.63 3.41
C LEU A 20 -8.41 7.89 4.05
N ASP A 21 -7.59 8.64 4.78
CA ASP A 21 -7.97 9.94 5.31
C ASP A 21 -8.62 10.74 4.18
N ILE A 22 -9.78 11.35 4.43
CA ILE A 22 -10.57 12.03 3.39
C ILE A 22 -9.75 13.09 2.65
N THR A 23 -8.77 13.71 3.31
CA THR A 23 -7.87 14.69 2.70
C THR A 23 -6.81 14.03 1.83
N ILE A 24 -6.36 12.82 2.17
CA ILE A 24 -5.49 12.01 1.31
C ILE A 24 -6.27 11.54 0.08
N TYR A 25 -7.51 11.07 0.27
CA TYR A 25 -8.38 10.69 -0.83
C TYR A 25 -8.65 11.85 -1.79
N GLN A 26 -8.98 13.03 -1.28
CA GLN A 26 -9.17 14.23 -2.11
C GLN A 26 -7.90 14.63 -2.86
N LYS A 27 -6.73 14.59 -2.21
CA LYS A 27 -5.44 14.85 -2.88
C LYS A 27 -5.14 13.81 -3.95
N MET A 28 -5.45 12.54 -3.72
CA MET A 28 -5.32 11.51 -4.73
C MET A 28 -6.25 11.79 -5.91
N LEU A 29 -7.50 12.18 -5.67
CA LEU A 29 -8.43 12.57 -6.74
C LEU A 29 -7.89 13.75 -7.58
N GLU A 30 -7.35 14.79 -6.93
CA GLU A 30 -6.73 15.93 -7.63
C GLU A 30 -5.53 15.49 -8.50
N VAL A 31 -4.68 14.61 -7.96
CA VAL A 31 -3.54 14.04 -8.70
C VAL A 31 -4.02 13.17 -9.86
N LEU A 32 -5.06 12.36 -9.66
CA LEU A 32 -5.64 11.51 -10.69
C LEU A 32 -6.30 12.32 -11.80
N GLU A 33 -6.97 13.43 -11.48
CA GLU A 33 -7.56 14.36 -12.44
C GLU A 33 -6.47 15.11 -13.24
N ALA A 34 -5.37 15.47 -12.57
CA ALA A 34 -4.20 16.02 -13.24
C ALA A 34 -3.54 14.99 -14.19
N VAL A 35 -3.47 13.72 -13.79
CA VAL A 35 -2.95 12.62 -14.63
C VAL A 35 -3.87 12.34 -15.82
N LYS A 36 -5.19 12.38 -15.67
CA LYS A 36 -6.15 12.30 -16.79
C LYS A 36 -5.93 13.39 -17.84
N SER A 37 -5.49 14.58 -17.42
CA SER A 37 -5.26 15.74 -18.29
C SER A 37 -3.89 15.70 -19.00
N ILE A 38 -2.95 14.89 -18.50
CA ILE A 38 -1.61 14.72 -19.06
C ILE A 38 -1.61 13.37 -19.76
N GLY A 39 -2.08 13.35 -21.02
CA GLY A 39 -2.26 12.13 -21.83
C GLY A 39 -1.23 11.06 -21.48
N ALA A 40 -1.71 9.96 -20.89
CA ALA A 40 -0.89 8.87 -20.41
C ALA A 40 -0.03 8.36 -21.57
N HIS A 41 1.28 8.60 -21.49
CA HIS A 41 2.21 7.96 -22.40
C HIS A 41 2.31 6.49 -22.02
N GLU A 42 1.55 5.74 -22.79
CA GLU A 42 1.38 4.30 -22.83
C GLU A 42 2.71 3.58 -23.02
N LYS A 43 3.12 2.81 -22.01
CA LYS A 43 3.90 1.58 -22.16
C LYS A 43 3.44 0.58 -21.11
N VAL A 44 2.28 -0.03 -21.38
CA VAL A 44 1.99 -1.38 -20.89
C VAL A 44 2.54 -2.33 -21.97
N ALA A 45 3.47 -3.18 -21.56
CA ALA A 45 3.76 -4.36 -22.36
C ALA A 45 2.49 -5.23 -22.34
N GLN A 46 1.91 -5.39 -23.53
CA GLN A 46 0.81 -6.26 -23.95
C GLN A 46 -0.62 -5.70 -23.86
N GLU A 47 -1.04 -5.18 -25.02
CA GLU A 47 -2.36 -5.30 -25.65
C GLU A 47 -3.60 -4.87 -24.83
N MET A 48 -3.84 -3.57 -24.71
CA MET A 48 -5.21 -3.04 -24.78
C MET A 48 -5.21 -1.70 -25.54
N GLU A 49 -5.85 -1.69 -26.71
CA GLU A 49 -6.01 -0.54 -27.61
C GLU A 49 -7.01 0.49 -27.06
N SER A 50 -6.80 1.06 -25.88
CA SER A 50 -7.44 2.32 -25.47
C SER A 50 -6.88 2.78 -24.12
N PRO A 51 -6.74 4.09 -23.88
CA PRO A 51 -6.43 4.59 -22.54
C PRO A 51 -7.57 4.19 -21.58
N LEU A 52 -7.31 3.17 -20.74
CA LEU A 52 -8.17 2.77 -19.65
C LEU A 52 -8.36 3.97 -18.71
N ASP A 53 -9.61 4.31 -18.41
CA ASP A 53 -9.86 5.26 -17.36
C ASP A 53 -9.74 4.58 -15.98
N LEU A 54 -9.77 5.37 -14.92
CA LEU A 54 -9.60 4.86 -13.57
C LEU A 54 -10.76 3.93 -13.14
N GLU A 55 -11.97 4.16 -13.66
CA GLU A 55 -13.14 3.35 -13.33
C GLU A 55 -12.98 1.95 -13.91
N ASP A 56 -12.57 1.85 -15.18
CA ASP A 56 -12.25 0.57 -15.83
C ASP A 56 -11.16 -0.20 -15.08
N LEU A 57 -10.12 0.52 -14.61
CA LEU A 57 -9.02 -0.07 -13.85
C LEU A 57 -9.52 -0.65 -12.51
N LEU A 58 -10.33 0.11 -11.78
CA LEU A 58 -10.88 -0.34 -10.50
C LEU A 58 -11.87 -1.51 -10.67
N GLU A 59 -12.73 -1.46 -11.69
CA GLU A 59 -13.69 -2.53 -11.97
C GLU A 59 -12.98 -3.85 -12.32
N ARG A 60 -11.98 -3.80 -13.19
CA ARG A 60 -11.21 -5.00 -13.56
C ARG A 60 -10.48 -5.60 -12.37
N THR A 61 -9.84 -4.80 -11.53
CA THR A 61 -9.22 -5.34 -10.31
C THR A 61 -10.26 -5.91 -9.33
N ALA A 62 -11.41 -5.27 -9.17
CA ALA A 62 -12.44 -5.71 -8.23
C ALA A 62 -13.15 -7.00 -8.69
N ILE A 63 -13.48 -7.09 -9.97
CA ILE A 63 -14.33 -8.14 -10.57
C ILE A 63 -13.47 -9.27 -11.14
N GLU A 64 -12.49 -8.94 -11.97
CA GLU A 64 -11.63 -9.92 -12.66
C GLU A 64 -10.50 -10.40 -11.76
N LYS A 65 -10.33 -9.77 -10.59
CA LYS A 65 -9.28 -10.07 -9.62
C LYS A 65 -7.87 -9.92 -10.22
N GLU A 66 -7.73 -8.99 -11.15
CA GLU A 66 -6.47 -8.70 -11.82
C GLU A 66 -5.71 -7.59 -11.10
N SER A 67 -4.48 -7.88 -10.69
CA SER A 67 -3.55 -6.88 -10.15
C SER A 67 -2.89 -6.09 -11.27
N MET A 68 -3.00 -4.76 -11.20
CA MET A 68 -2.54 -3.84 -12.24
C MET A 68 -1.59 -2.77 -11.68
N THR A 69 -0.76 -2.21 -12.56
CA THR A 69 0.17 -1.14 -12.19
C THR A 69 0.09 0.03 -13.15
N LEU A 70 0.15 1.24 -12.60
CA LEU A 70 0.25 2.49 -13.34
C LEU A 70 1.67 3.04 -13.19
N THR A 71 2.32 3.28 -14.32
CA THR A 71 3.65 3.89 -14.40
C THR A 71 3.54 5.31 -14.91
N TYR A 72 4.16 6.27 -14.23
CA TYR A 72 4.24 7.68 -14.63
C TYR A 72 5.70 8.12 -14.73
N GLN A 73 6.11 8.65 -15.90
CA GLN A 73 7.51 9.05 -16.17
C GLN A 73 8.53 7.94 -15.85
N ASP A 74 8.27 6.72 -16.33
CA ASP A 74 9.08 5.52 -16.09
C ASP A 74 9.21 5.11 -14.61
N LYS A 75 8.35 5.63 -13.73
CA LYS A 75 8.28 5.26 -12.31
C LYS A 75 6.96 4.58 -12.00
N LEU A 76 7.03 3.45 -11.30
CA LEU A 76 5.86 2.83 -10.71
C LEU A 76 5.20 3.85 -9.77
N PHE A 77 3.97 4.24 -10.09
CA PHE A 77 3.25 5.29 -9.39
C PHE A 77 2.12 4.73 -8.52
N LEU A 78 1.38 3.75 -9.04
CA LEU A 78 0.28 3.11 -8.34
C LEU A 78 0.25 1.62 -8.68
N ALA A 79 0.00 0.79 -7.67
CA ALA A 79 -0.41 -0.59 -7.86
C ALA A 79 -1.84 -0.73 -7.32
N VAL A 80 -2.71 -1.38 -8.07
CA VAL A 80 -4.07 -1.69 -7.67
C VAL A 80 -4.17 -3.19 -7.63
N VAL A 81 -4.49 -3.71 -6.45
CA VAL A 81 -4.58 -5.15 -6.17
C VAL A 81 -5.95 -5.46 -5.59
N PRO A 82 -6.50 -6.65 -5.83
CA PRO A 82 -7.72 -7.08 -5.15
C PRO A 82 -7.51 -7.03 -3.63
N ILE A 83 -8.54 -6.62 -2.90
CA ILE A 83 -8.43 -6.51 -1.44
C ILE A 83 -8.10 -7.86 -0.78
N GLU A 84 -8.53 -8.97 -1.39
CA GLU A 84 -8.21 -10.32 -0.92
C GLU A 84 -6.72 -10.66 -1.04
N GLU A 85 -5.99 -10.05 -1.99
CA GLU A 85 -4.53 -10.20 -2.08
C GLU A 85 -3.81 -9.43 -0.97
N VAL A 86 -4.38 -8.30 -0.51
CA VAL A 86 -3.82 -7.54 0.62
C VAL A 86 -3.81 -8.40 1.87
N ASP A 87 -4.94 -9.06 2.18
CA ASP A 87 -5.04 -9.98 3.33
C ASP A 87 -4.03 -11.13 3.25
N LEU A 88 -3.77 -11.64 2.04
CA LEU A 88 -2.78 -12.69 1.83
C LEU A 88 -1.34 -12.18 2.03
N ILE A 89 -1.05 -10.97 1.56
CA ILE A 89 0.26 -10.34 1.73
C ILE A 89 0.54 -10.09 3.21
N GLU A 90 -0.44 -9.59 3.97
CA GLU A 90 -0.33 -9.39 5.42
C GLU A 90 -0.05 -10.72 6.15
N GLN A 91 -0.78 -11.79 5.81
CA GLN A 91 -0.54 -13.10 6.41
C GLN A 91 0.86 -13.65 6.09
N LEU A 92 1.38 -13.35 4.90
CA LEU A 92 2.73 -13.74 4.51
C LEU A 92 3.79 -12.95 5.30
N GLU A 93 3.59 -11.64 5.46
CA GLU A 93 4.44 -10.78 6.31
C GLU A 93 4.49 -11.31 7.75
N ASP A 94 3.34 -11.58 8.36
CA ASP A 94 3.23 -12.12 9.71
C ASP A 94 4.02 -13.44 9.87
N CYS A 95 3.97 -14.30 8.85
CA CYS A 95 4.72 -15.56 8.84
C CYS A 95 6.23 -15.33 8.78
N ILE A 96 6.69 -14.39 7.94
CA ILE A 96 8.11 -14.03 7.81
C ILE A 96 8.62 -13.42 9.12
N ASP A 97 7.87 -12.49 9.69
CA ASP A 97 8.21 -11.81 10.94
C ASP A 97 8.25 -12.78 12.11
N THR A 98 7.28 -13.69 12.20
CA THR A 98 7.28 -14.75 13.21
C THR A 98 8.55 -15.60 13.11
N LYS A 99 8.96 -15.98 11.90
CA LYS A 99 10.20 -16.74 11.69
C LYS A 99 11.44 -15.93 12.05
N ALA A 100 11.46 -14.63 11.72
CA ALA A 100 12.55 -13.74 12.08
C ALA A 100 12.70 -13.61 13.60
N VAL A 101 11.58 -13.44 14.33
CA VAL A 101 11.55 -13.40 15.79
C VAL A 101 12.04 -14.72 16.40
N GLN A 102 11.55 -15.86 15.90
CA GLN A 102 12.00 -17.17 16.39
C GLN A 102 13.50 -17.38 16.18
N LYS A 103 14.03 -16.99 15.01
CA LYS A 103 15.45 -17.04 14.73
C LYS A 103 16.24 -16.15 15.68
N ALA A 104 15.81 -14.91 15.89
CA ALA A 104 16.46 -13.96 16.79
C ALA A 104 16.48 -14.49 18.25
N GLN A 105 15.40 -15.13 18.70
CA GLN A 105 15.35 -15.77 20.03
C GLN A 105 16.33 -16.94 20.16
N SER A 106 16.45 -17.78 19.13
CA SER A 106 17.42 -18.89 19.14
C SER A 106 18.86 -18.36 19.15
N GLU A 107 19.16 -17.35 18.32
CA GLU A 107 20.47 -16.71 18.31
C GLU A 107 20.81 -16.05 19.66
N ALA A 108 19.83 -15.39 20.30
CA ALA A 108 20.02 -14.80 21.62
C ALA A 108 20.31 -15.86 22.71
N LYS A 109 19.70 -17.05 22.62
CA LYS A 109 19.98 -18.16 23.54
C LYS A 109 21.39 -18.73 23.34
N GLU A 110 21.86 -18.81 22.10
CA GLU A 110 23.17 -19.40 21.78
C GLU A 110 24.34 -18.43 21.95
N LYS A 111 24.16 -17.19 21.50
CA LYS A 111 25.22 -16.17 21.39
C LYS A 111 25.10 -15.06 22.44
N GLY A 112 24.01 -15.04 23.20
CA GLY A 112 23.68 -13.95 24.12
C GLY A 112 23.07 -12.74 23.39
N THR A 113 22.80 -11.68 24.16
CA THR A 113 22.29 -10.40 23.66
C THR A 113 23.32 -9.29 23.89
N ILE A 114 23.14 -8.15 23.23
CA ILE A 114 23.93 -6.94 23.46
C ILE A 114 23.07 -5.89 24.19
N SER A 115 23.72 -5.02 24.97
CA SER A 115 23.07 -3.85 25.57
C SER A 115 22.79 -2.78 24.52
N SER A 116 21.92 -1.82 24.87
CA SER A 116 21.61 -0.69 23.99
C SER A 116 22.86 0.17 23.70
N GLU A 117 23.74 0.36 24.69
CA GLU A 117 24.99 1.10 24.55
C GLU A 117 25.96 0.40 23.57
N GLN A 118 26.01 -0.93 23.63
CA GLN A 118 26.79 -1.74 22.70
C GLN A 118 26.21 -1.69 21.28
N LEU A 119 24.88 -1.73 21.13
CA LEU A 119 24.20 -1.59 19.84
C LEU A 119 24.49 -0.22 19.20
N HIS A 120 24.36 0.86 19.98
CA HIS A 120 24.62 2.23 19.53
C HIS A 120 26.07 2.39 19.04
N SER A 121 27.03 1.84 19.79
CA SER A 121 28.45 1.85 19.41
C SER A 121 28.74 1.09 18.10
N GLN A 122 27.95 0.05 17.78
CA GLN A 122 28.11 -0.75 16.56
C GLN A 122 27.43 -0.12 15.34
N LEU A 123 26.30 0.56 15.52
CA LEU A 123 25.54 1.19 14.43
C LEU A 123 26.01 2.61 14.10
N ALA A 124 26.92 3.19 14.89
CA ALA A 124 27.39 4.57 14.75
C ALA A 124 26.23 5.59 14.67
N TRP A 125 25.16 5.32 15.41
CA TRP A 125 24.03 6.22 15.62
C TRP A 125 24.30 7.19 16.76
#